data_AF-A0A955ESC0-F1
#
_entry.id   AF-A0A955ESC0-F1
#
_cell.length_a   1.000
_cell.length_b   1.000
_cell.length_c   1.000
_cell.angle_alpha   90.00
_cell.angle_beta   90.00
_cell.angle_gamma   90.00
#
_symmetry.space_group_name_H-M   'P 1'
#
loop_
_entity.id
_entity.type
_entity.pdbx_description
1 polymer ?
#
loop_
_entity_poly.entity_id
_entity_poly.type
_entity_poly.pdbx_seq_one_letter_code
_entity_poly.pdbx_strand_id
1 'polypeptide(L)'
;MAVLNKNWESANRVSPKEAAVVTGESASEAEAAQEPTIYPQPWLVYVPAVSGEEAFDKAEKVVLMDDKVCIGMWAFKCVKMNDEDAKADPLLAKGSELPRFYVVHRDLSKVKLIEGGDMSAKKLFSAMESASNDAYKQKLEKNVKSVLKILNEFDKINNERRVLEEKKARAGGEVDKKMERDIAELDEREKKANEEKAELLAFELKDA
;
A
#
# COMPACT_ATOMS: atom_id res chain seq x y z
N MET A 1 8.44 13.65 -11.41
CA MET A 1 8.07 12.88 -10.20
C MET A 1 7.72 11.46 -10.63
N ALA A 2 8.35 10.46 -10.01
CA ALA A 2 7.99 9.06 -10.23
C ALA A 2 6.56 8.82 -9.70
N VAL A 3 5.67 8.30 -10.54
CA VAL A 3 4.28 8.04 -10.16
C VAL A 3 4.24 6.74 -9.36
N LEU A 4 3.97 6.83 -8.06
CA LEU A 4 3.82 5.69 -7.13
C LEU A 4 2.39 5.14 -7.19
N ASN A 5 1.87 4.79 -8.39
CA ASN A 5 0.54 4.21 -8.47
C ASN A 5 0.60 2.70 -8.21
N LYS A 6 -0.03 2.23 -7.13
CA LYS A 6 -0.29 0.81 -6.90
C LYS A 6 -1.66 0.45 -7.47
N ASN A 7 -1.75 -0.67 -8.18
CA ASN A 7 -3.01 -1.15 -8.72
C ASN A 7 -3.94 -1.58 -7.58
N TRP A 8 -5.14 -1.00 -7.54
CA TRP A 8 -6.22 -1.43 -6.67
C TRP A 8 -6.96 -2.59 -7.32
N GLU A 9 -7.14 -3.70 -6.59
CA GLU A 9 -8.02 -4.76 -7.05
C GLU A 9 -9.48 -4.37 -6.77
N SER A 10 -10.33 -4.45 -7.79
CA SER A 10 -11.78 -4.46 -7.59
C SER A 10 -12.17 -5.85 -7.12
N ALA A 11 -12.63 -5.98 -5.89
CA ALA A 11 -13.12 -7.26 -5.38
C ALA A 11 -14.62 -7.14 -5.10
N ASN A 12 -15.39 -8.09 -5.63
CA ASN A 12 -16.72 -8.38 -5.11
C ASN A 12 -16.56 -9.47 -4.04
N ARG A 13 -17.18 -9.24 -2.87
CA ARG A 13 -17.37 -10.18 -1.74
C ARG A 13 -16.15 -11.01 -1.34
N VAL A 14 -15.60 -10.74 -0.16
CA VAL A 14 -14.70 -11.69 0.51
C VAL A 14 -15.59 -12.77 1.13
N SER A 15 -15.96 -13.79 0.36
CA SER A 15 -16.77 -14.87 0.93
C SER A 15 -16.00 -15.51 2.08
N PRO A 16 -16.53 -15.56 3.32
CA PRO A 16 -16.13 -16.58 4.26
C PRO A 16 -16.47 -17.90 3.57
N LYS A 17 -15.47 -18.77 3.39
CA LYS A 17 -15.67 -20.10 2.81
C LYS A 17 -16.84 -20.74 3.55
N GLU A 18 -17.93 -20.99 2.82
CA GLU A 18 -19.22 -21.41 3.36
C GLU A 18 -19.03 -22.61 4.31
N ALA A 19 -19.31 -22.39 5.59
CA ALA A 19 -19.56 -23.50 6.50
C ALA A 19 -20.83 -24.18 6.00
N ALA A 20 -20.68 -25.38 5.43
CA ALA A 20 -21.78 -26.20 4.96
C ALA A 20 -22.80 -26.40 6.08
N VAL A 21 -23.97 -25.78 5.95
CA VAL A 21 -25.12 -26.03 6.82
C VAL A 21 -25.68 -27.40 6.43
N VAL A 22 -25.25 -28.44 7.14
CA VAL A 22 -25.90 -29.75 7.12
C VAL A 22 -26.99 -29.72 8.20
N THR A 23 -28.24 -29.62 7.74
CA THR A 23 -29.42 -29.92 8.55
C THR A 23 -29.40 -31.39 8.97
N GLY A 24 -29.23 -31.65 10.27
CA GLY A 24 -29.29 -32.99 10.84
C GLY A 24 -29.26 -32.94 12.37
N GLU A 25 -30.29 -33.52 12.97
CA GLU A 25 -30.64 -33.49 14.39
C GLU A 25 -29.67 -34.32 15.27
N SER A 26 -29.33 -33.78 16.44
CA SER A 26 -28.72 -34.43 17.62
C SER A 26 -27.28 -34.97 17.54
N ALA A 27 -26.33 -34.25 18.15
CA ALA A 27 -25.53 -34.68 19.32
C ALA A 27 -24.39 -33.68 19.57
N SER A 28 -24.16 -33.39 20.85
CA SER A 28 -23.06 -32.57 21.38
C SER A 28 -21.69 -33.07 20.90
N GLU A 29 -20.99 -32.28 20.09
CA GLU A 29 -19.55 -32.42 19.83
C GLU A 29 -18.91 -31.04 19.82
N ALA A 30 -17.80 -30.93 20.57
CA ALA A 30 -17.08 -29.70 20.83
C ALA A 30 -16.71 -28.96 19.54
N GLU A 31 -16.93 -27.64 19.53
CA GLU A 31 -16.38 -26.73 18.51
C GLU A 31 -14.87 -26.94 18.43
N ALA A 32 -14.43 -27.69 17.43
CA ALA A 32 -13.06 -27.69 16.99
C ALA A 32 -12.76 -26.28 16.50
N ALA A 33 -11.98 -25.53 17.27
CA ALA A 33 -11.45 -24.23 16.89
C ALA A 33 -10.79 -24.36 15.52
N GLN A 34 -11.40 -23.78 14.49
CA GLN A 34 -10.78 -23.69 13.17
C GLN A 34 -9.45 -22.95 13.34
N GLU A 35 -8.36 -23.57 12.88
CA GLU A 35 -7.06 -22.91 12.85
C GLU A 35 -7.21 -21.58 12.09
N PRO A 36 -6.69 -20.46 12.64
CA PRO A 36 -6.86 -19.16 12.01
C PRO A 36 -6.28 -19.23 10.60
N THR A 37 -7.11 -18.95 9.59
CA THR A 37 -6.62 -18.86 8.21
C THR A 37 -5.73 -17.63 8.12
N ILE A 38 -4.42 -17.84 8.14
CA ILE A 38 -3.45 -16.75 8.07
C ILE A 38 -3.21 -16.40 6.58
N TYR A 39 -3.69 -15.24 6.16
CA TYR A 39 -3.50 -14.74 4.79
C TYR A 39 -2.04 -14.40 4.50
N PRO A 40 -1.57 -14.28 3.25
CA PRO A 40 -0.18 -13.95 3.00
C PRO A 40 0.18 -12.49 3.32
N GLN A 41 -0.78 -11.57 3.36
CA GLN A 41 -0.55 -10.13 3.59
C GLN A 41 -1.75 -9.51 4.33
N PRO A 42 -1.56 -8.42 5.10
CA PRO A 42 -2.67 -7.62 5.62
C PRO A 42 -3.35 -6.85 4.49
N TRP A 43 -4.62 -6.46 4.68
CA TRP A 43 -5.43 -5.85 3.64
C TRP A 43 -5.71 -4.39 3.95
N LEU A 44 -5.71 -3.56 2.91
CA LEU A 44 -6.20 -2.20 2.94
C LEU A 44 -7.43 -2.12 2.02
N VAL A 45 -8.61 -1.99 2.62
CA VAL A 45 -9.87 -1.88 1.89
C VAL A 45 -10.28 -0.42 1.83
N TYR A 46 -10.64 0.05 0.64
CA TYR A 46 -11.19 1.38 0.42
C TYR A 46 -12.63 1.27 -0.07
N VAL A 47 -13.53 1.96 0.63
CA VAL A 47 -14.93 2.13 0.23
C VAL A 47 -15.13 3.60 -0.16
N PRO A 48 -15.25 3.90 -1.47
CA PRO A 48 -15.39 5.27 -1.94
C PRO A 48 -16.78 5.83 -1.61
N ALA A 49 -16.87 7.15 -1.51
CA ALA A 49 -18.16 7.84 -1.58
C ALA A 49 -18.75 7.71 -3.00
N VAL A 50 -20.07 7.66 -3.10
CA VAL A 50 -20.77 7.73 -4.39
C VAL A 50 -20.54 9.13 -4.97
N SER A 51 -20.13 9.22 -6.24
CA SER A 51 -19.57 10.44 -6.83
C SER A 51 -20.47 11.67 -6.64
N GLY A 52 -19.92 12.76 -6.08
CA GLY A 52 -20.62 14.04 -5.96
C GLY A 52 -20.33 14.84 -4.67
N GLU A 53 -19.68 14.23 -3.67
CA GLU A 53 -19.41 14.88 -2.37
C GLU A 53 -17.96 15.37 -2.24
N GLU A 54 -17.75 16.55 -1.66
CA GLU A 54 -16.41 17.12 -1.38
C GLU A 54 -15.50 16.19 -0.54
N ALA A 55 -16.09 15.25 0.21
CA ALA A 55 -15.36 14.24 0.96
C ALA A 55 -14.59 13.24 0.07
N PHE A 56 -15.06 13.01 -1.18
CA PHE A 56 -14.37 12.21 -2.20
C PHE A 56 -12.99 12.80 -2.52
N ASP A 57 -12.89 14.13 -2.60
CA ASP A 57 -11.66 14.82 -2.96
C ASP A 57 -10.57 14.67 -1.90
N LYS A 58 -10.91 14.67 -0.61
CA LYS A 58 -9.91 14.56 0.46
C LYS A 58 -9.29 13.16 0.52
N ALA A 59 -10.10 12.11 0.42
CA ALA A 59 -9.60 10.74 0.52
C ALA A 59 -8.69 10.39 -0.67
N GLU A 60 -9.12 10.63 -1.90
CA GLU A 60 -8.35 10.24 -3.09
C GLU A 60 -7.21 11.23 -3.40
N LYS A 61 -7.40 12.55 -3.24
CA LYS A 61 -6.38 13.55 -3.64
C LYS A 61 -5.41 13.92 -2.53
N VAL A 62 -5.75 13.69 -1.26
CA VAL A 62 -4.88 14.07 -0.13
C VAL A 62 -4.38 12.83 0.61
N VAL A 63 -5.29 11.96 1.06
CA VAL A 63 -4.91 10.82 1.90
C VAL A 63 -4.17 9.74 1.10
N LEU A 64 -4.72 9.34 -0.04
CA LEU A 64 -4.11 8.32 -0.90
C LEU A 64 -2.93 8.83 -1.72
N MET A 65 -2.72 10.14 -1.82
CA MET A 65 -1.57 10.75 -2.50
C MET A 65 -0.43 11.09 -1.54
N ASP A 66 -0.62 10.92 -0.22
CA ASP A 66 0.45 11.10 0.74
C ASP A 66 1.55 10.04 0.52
N ASP A 67 2.81 10.49 0.37
CA ASP A 67 3.92 9.61 0.01
C ASP A 67 4.08 8.42 0.97
N LYS A 68 3.83 8.63 2.28
CA LYS A 68 3.98 7.55 3.27
C LYS A 68 2.89 6.51 3.10
N VAL A 69 1.66 6.94 2.79
CA VAL A 69 0.55 6.04 2.48
C VAL A 69 0.85 5.30 1.19
N CYS A 70 1.19 5.99 0.10
CA CYS A 70 1.54 5.40 -1.20
C CYS A 70 2.61 4.31 -1.08
N ILE A 71 3.72 4.61 -0.39
CA ILE A 71 4.81 3.65 -0.19
C ILE A 71 4.36 2.53 0.75
N GLY A 72 3.66 2.87 1.83
CA GLY A 72 3.16 1.90 2.80
C GLY A 72 2.21 0.88 2.19
N MET A 73 1.41 1.29 1.19
CA MET A 73 0.46 0.42 0.50
C MET A 73 1.13 -0.78 -0.16
N TRP A 74 2.43 -0.73 -0.46
CA TRP A 74 3.16 -1.86 -1.02
C TRP A 74 3.17 -3.09 -0.09
N ALA A 75 3.10 -2.87 1.23
CA ALA A 75 3.00 -3.92 2.24
C ALA A 75 1.59 -4.54 2.38
N PHE A 76 0.60 -4.06 1.63
CA PHE A 76 -0.80 -4.47 1.79
C PHE A 76 -1.38 -5.01 0.50
N LYS A 77 -2.37 -5.89 0.64
CA LYS A 77 -3.32 -6.15 -0.44
C LYS A 77 -4.35 -5.02 -0.49
N CYS A 78 -4.33 -4.22 -1.55
CA CYS A 78 -5.21 -3.05 -1.69
C CYS A 78 -6.47 -3.41 -2.48
N VAL A 79 -7.64 -3.25 -1.86
CA VAL A 79 -8.93 -3.64 -2.42
C VAL A 79 -9.87 -2.43 -2.42
N LYS A 80 -10.52 -2.15 -3.55
CA LYS A 80 -11.60 -1.16 -3.64
C LYS A 80 -12.93 -1.91 -3.78
N MET A 81 -13.91 -1.59 -2.95
CA MET A 81 -15.25 -2.20 -2.98
C MET A 81 -16.34 -1.15 -2.75
N ASN A 82 -17.59 -1.47 -3.09
CA ASN A 82 -18.73 -0.58 -2.87
C ASN A 82 -19.26 -0.68 -1.42
N ASP A 83 -20.17 0.22 -1.06
CA ASP A 83 -20.75 0.28 0.29
C ASP A 83 -21.63 -0.94 0.62
N GLU A 84 -22.34 -1.48 -0.36
CA GLU A 84 -23.23 -2.63 -0.16
C GLU A 84 -22.45 -3.90 0.17
N ASP A 85 -21.38 -4.17 -0.56
CA ASP A 85 -20.47 -5.29 -0.34
C ASP A 85 -19.75 -5.16 1.02
N ALA A 86 -19.32 -3.95 1.39
CA ALA A 86 -18.70 -3.71 2.68
C ALA A 86 -19.67 -3.96 3.85
N LYS A 87 -20.94 -3.56 3.71
CA LYS A 87 -21.99 -3.82 4.71
C LYS A 87 -22.38 -5.30 4.80
N ALA A 88 -22.29 -6.03 3.69
CA ALA A 88 -22.58 -7.45 3.64
C ALA A 88 -21.45 -8.33 4.23
N ASP A 89 -20.23 -7.81 4.33
CA ASP A 89 -19.09 -8.52 4.91
C ASP A 89 -19.10 -8.44 6.45
N PRO A 90 -19.15 -9.57 7.18
CA PRO A 90 -19.18 -9.56 8.65
C PRO A 90 -18.01 -8.83 9.32
N LEU A 91 -16.85 -8.75 8.67
CA LEU A 91 -15.66 -8.07 9.19
C LEU A 91 -15.70 -6.56 8.93
N LEU A 92 -16.33 -6.15 7.83
CA LEU A 92 -16.35 -4.76 7.37
C LEU A 92 -17.70 -4.06 7.61
N ALA A 93 -18.72 -4.78 8.08
CA ALA A 93 -20.05 -4.24 8.35
C ALA A 93 -20.06 -3.06 9.34
N LYS A 94 -18.97 -2.86 10.08
CA LYS A 94 -18.78 -1.71 10.98
C LYS A 94 -18.41 -0.48 10.16
N GLY A 95 -19.21 0.57 10.25
CA GLY A 95 -18.93 1.89 9.68
C GLY A 95 -20.20 2.53 9.16
N SER A 96 -20.34 3.83 9.37
CA SER A 96 -21.53 4.60 8.98
C SER A 96 -21.26 5.67 7.94
N GLU A 97 -20.00 6.07 7.74
CA GLU A 97 -19.66 7.23 6.91
C GLU A 97 -18.85 6.83 5.67
N LEU A 98 -19.01 7.60 4.60
CA LEU A 98 -18.24 7.48 3.36
C LEU A 98 -17.48 8.78 3.09
N PRO A 99 -16.31 8.74 2.43
CA PRO A 99 -15.50 7.54 2.15
C PRO A 99 -14.90 6.95 3.43
N ARG A 100 -14.44 5.70 3.37
CA ARG A 100 -13.80 5.03 4.51
C ARG A 100 -12.72 4.03 4.12
N PHE A 101 -11.80 3.80 5.04
CA PHE A 101 -10.74 2.80 4.92
C PHE A 101 -10.84 1.76 6.03
N TYR A 102 -10.55 0.51 5.67
CA TYR A 102 -10.33 -0.56 6.62
C TYR A 102 -8.91 -1.09 6.48
N VAL A 103 -8.21 -1.16 7.60
CA VAL A 103 -6.93 -1.87 7.70
C VAL A 103 -7.18 -3.18 8.44
N VAL A 104 -7.06 -4.29 7.73
CA VAL A 104 -7.35 -5.64 8.23
C VAL A 104 -6.04 -6.38 8.44
N HIS A 105 -5.85 -6.95 9.63
CA HIS A 105 -4.68 -7.77 9.93
C HIS A 105 -4.70 -9.10 9.16
N ARG A 106 -3.51 -9.70 9.02
CA ARG A 106 -3.27 -10.96 8.29
C ARG A 106 -4.09 -12.15 8.79
N ASP A 107 -4.44 -12.15 10.06
CA ASP A 107 -5.21 -13.19 10.77
C ASP A 107 -6.72 -12.89 10.82
N LEU A 108 -7.16 -11.79 10.19
CA LEU A 108 -8.54 -11.27 10.25
C LEU A 108 -9.06 -10.95 11.66
N SER A 109 -8.23 -11.03 12.70
CA SER A 109 -8.66 -10.86 14.09
C SER A 109 -8.90 -9.39 14.45
N LYS A 110 -8.20 -8.49 13.76
CA LYS A 110 -8.22 -7.05 13.99
C LYS A 110 -8.53 -6.29 12.72
N VAL A 111 -9.52 -5.42 12.81
CA VAL A 111 -9.91 -4.48 11.77
C VAL A 111 -9.90 -3.06 12.35
N LYS A 112 -9.15 -2.15 11.74
CA LYS A 112 -9.19 -0.71 12.05
C LYS A 112 -9.97 0.02 10.97
N LEU A 113 -11.08 0.65 11.38
CA LEU A 113 -11.90 1.53 10.55
C LEU A 113 -11.39 2.98 10.66
N ILE A 114 -11.37 3.69 9.53
CA ILE A 114 -11.05 5.10 9.44
C ILE A 114 -12.07 5.78 8.54
N GLU A 115 -12.93 6.60 9.13
CA GLU A 115 -13.99 7.35 8.46
C GLU A 115 -14.17 8.73 9.10
N GLY A 116 -14.92 9.62 8.45
CA GLY A 116 -15.31 10.90 9.03
C GLY A 116 -14.18 11.81 9.47
N GLY A 117 -14.27 12.31 10.70
CA GLY A 117 -13.28 13.20 11.31
C GLY A 117 -11.88 12.59 11.46
N ASP A 118 -11.76 11.26 11.47
CA ASP A 118 -10.47 10.56 11.55
C ASP A 118 -9.80 10.39 10.17
N MET A 119 -10.48 10.75 9.09
CA MET A 119 -9.99 10.66 7.71
C MET A 119 -8.78 11.57 7.46
N SER A 120 -7.58 11.01 7.67
CA SER A 120 -6.30 11.68 7.48
C SER A 120 -5.18 10.68 7.14
N ALA A 121 -4.19 11.12 6.36
CA ALA A 121 -3.02 10.32 6.01
C ALA A 121 -2.26 9.81 7.24
N LYS A 122 -2.14 10.63 8.29
CA LYS A 122 -1.48 10.24 9.55
C LYS A 122 -2.19 9.08 10.24
N LYS A 123 -3.52 9.12 10.33
CA LYS A 123 -4.32 8.05 10.96
C LYS A 123 -4.28 6.78 10.13
N LEU A 124 -4.41 6.90 8.81
CA LEU A 124 -4.30 5.77 7.89
C LEU A 124 -2.94 5.11 7.98
N PHE A 125 -1.86 5.89 7.89
CA PHE A 125 -0.50 5.38 8.00
C PHE A 125 -0.23 4.72 9.35
N SER A 126 -0.73 5.28 10.45
CA SER A 126 -0.58 4.67 11.79
C SER A 126 -1.33 3.34 11.91
N ALA A 127 -2.50 3.22 11.29
CA ALA A 127 -3.23 1.96 11.22
C ALA A 127 -2.47 0.92 10.38
N MET A 128 -1.95 1.32 9.21
CA MET A 128 -1.09 0.47 8.37
C MET A 128 0.17 0.04 9.12
N GLU A 129 0.84 0.94 9.84
CA GLU A 129 2.03 0.61 10.62
C GLU A 129 1.73 -0.46 11.67
N SER A 130 0.60 -0.33 12.38
CA SER A 130 0.15 -1.31 13.37
C SER A 130 -0.06 -2.70 12.75
N ALA A 131 -0.74 -2.78 11.60
CA ALA A 131 -1.01 -4.04 10.93
C ALA A 131 0.24 -4.67 10.30
N SER A 132 1.08 -3.83 9.70
CA SER A 132 2.33 -4.24 9.06
C SER A 132 3.35 -4.73 10.09
N ASN A 133 3.50 -4.04 11.23
CA ASN A 133 4.48 -4.42 12.24
C ASN A 133 4.12 -5.74 12.94
N ASP A 134 2.84 -6.11 12.97
CA ASP A 134 2.40 -7.43 13.44
C ASP A 134 2.67 -8.53 12.39
N ALA A 135 2.51 -8.22 11.09
CA ALA A 135 2.65 -9.18 10.00
C ALA A 135 4.10 -9.44 9.53
N TYR A 136 4.95 -8.40 9.52
CA TYR A 136 6.26 -8.41 8.86
C TYR A 136 7.42 -8.27 9.83
N LYS A 137 8.59 -8.80 9.43
CA LYS A 137 9.85 -8.69 10.20
C LYS A 137 10.37 -7.25 10.18
N GLN A 138 10.25 -6.58 9.04
CA GLN A 138 10.64 -5.19 8.84
C GLN A 138 9.63 -4.23 9.47
N LYS A 139 10.12 -3.07 9.95
CA LYS A 139 9.26 -1.99 10.45
C LYS A 139 8.81 -1.11 9.28
N LEU A 140 7.50 -0.95 9.10
CA LEU A 140 6.93 -0.18 7.98
C LEU A 140 7.52 1.23 7.89
N GLU A 141 7.55 1.96 9.01
CA GLU A 141 8.05 3.33 9.06
C GLU A 141 9.52 3.44 8.63
N LYS A 142 10.35 2.45 8.99
CA LYS A 142 11.76 2.42 8.59
C LYS A 142 11.90 2.21 7.09
N ASN A 143 11.19 1.23 6.52
CA ASN A 143 11.23 0.95 5.09
C ASN A 143 10.72 2.14 4.28
N VAL A 144 9.61 2.76 4.71
CA VAL A 144 9.06 3.97 4.07
C VAL A 144 10.08 5.11 4.06
N LYS A 145 10.76 5.37 5.18
CA LYS A 145 11.82 6.39 5.24
C LYS A 145 12.99 6.07 4.30
N SER A 146 13.39 4.81 4.17
CA SER A 146 14.46 4.40 3.26
C SER A 146 14.04 4.56 1.80
N VAL A 147 12.83 4.13 1.43
CA VAL A 147 12.30 4.31 0.07
C VAL A 147 12.19 5.79 -0.28
N LEU A 148 11.73 6.66 0.64
CA LEU A 148 11.73 8.11 0.43
C LEU A 148 13.12 8.67 0.13
N LYS A 149 14.16 8.20 0.80
CA LYS A 149 15.54 8.60 0.49
C LYS A 149 15.96 8.20 -0.91
N ILE A 150 15.57 7.00 -1.36
CA ILE A 150 15.85 6.52 -2.71
C ILE A 150 15.09 7.35 -3.76
N LEU A 151 13.84 7.73 -3.48
CA LEU A 151 13.08 8.61 -4.37
C LEU A 151 13.75 9.98 -4.53
N ASN A 152 14.25 10.55 -3.43
CA ASN A 152 15.05 11.78 -3.49
C ASN A 152 16.35 11.60 -4.28
N GLU A 153 16.94 10.40 -4.27
CA GLU A 153 18.11 10.08 -5.06
C GLU A 153 17.79 10.02 -6.56
N PHE A 154 16.66 9.44 -6.96
CA PHE A 154 16.18 9.51 -8.35
C PHE A 154 15.96 10.95 -8.80
N ASP A 155 15.42 11.83 -7.94
CA ASP A 155 15.25 13.25 -8.29
C ASP A 155 16.59 13.97 -8.50
N LYS A 156 17.64 13.61 -7.74
CA LYS A 156 18.99 14.12 -7.99
C LYS A 156 19.55 13.60 -9.31
N ILE A 157 19.46 12.29 -9.55
CA ILE A 157 19.92 11.67 -10.81
C ILE A 157 19.23 12.34 -12.01
N ASN A 158 17.92 12.56 -11.95
CA ASN A 158 17.17 13.22 -13.00
C ASN A 158 17.62 14.67 -13.22
N ASN A 159 17.90 15.41 -12.15
CA ASN A 159 18.43 16.76 -12.26
C ASN A 159 19.85 16.79 -12.86
N GLU A 160 20.72 15.87 -12.45
CA GLU A 160 22.07 15.71 -12.99
C GLU A 160 22.01 15.34 -14.49
N ARG A 161 21.15 14.40 -14.89
CA ARG A 161 20.87 14.09 -16.31
C ARG A 161 20.41 15.30 -17.08
N ARG A 162 19.45 16.08 -16.54
CA ARG A 162 18.96 17.31 -17.18
C ARG A 162 20.09 18.32 -17.42
N VAL A 163 20.98 18.49 -16.45
CA VAL A 163 22.16 19.38 -16.58
C VAL A 163 23.13 18.85 -17.64
N LEU A 164 23.34 17.53 -17.74
CA LEU A 164 24.17 16.94 -18.79
C LEU A 164 23.57 17.13 -20.18
N GLU A 165 22.26 16.92 -20.34
CA GLU A 165 21.56 17.18 -21.59
C GLU A 165 21.63 18.65 -22.01
N GLU A 166 21.47 19.59 -21.07
CA GLU A 166 21.68 21.02 -21.34
C GLU A 166 23.12 21.33 -21.78
N LYS A 167 24.13 20.71 -21.16
CA LYS A 167 25.53 20.87 -21.55
C LYS A 167 25.80 20.31 -22.94
N LYS A 168 25.28 19.11 -23.22
CA LYS A 168 25.36 18.47 -24.53
C LYS A 168 24.71 19.33 -25.62
N ALA A 169 23.53 19.90 -25.34
CA ALA A 169 22.87 20.83 -26.25
C ALA A 169 23.71 22.09 -26.52
N ARG A 170 24.34 22.67 -25.49
CA ARG A 170 25.26 23.83 -25.64
C ARG A 170 26.54 23.48 -26.40
N ALA A 171 27.02 22.24 -26.28
CA ALA A 171 28.18 21.74 -27.00
C ALA A 171 27.85 21.25 -28.43
N GLY A 172 26.65 21.54 -28.96
CA GLY A 172 26.28 21.15 -30.32
C GLY A 172 26.04 19.64 -30.49
N GLY A 173 25.75 18.92 -29.41
CA GLY A 173 25.52 17.47 -29.42
C GLY A 173 26.78 16.62 -29.21
N GLU A 174 27.95 17.25 -29.12
CA GLU A 174 29.21 16.54 -28.87
C GLU A 174 29.28 16.08 -27.40
N VAL A 175 29.58 14.81 -27.19
CA VAL A 175 29.73 14.20 -25.86
C VAL A 175 31.22 13.94 -25.65
N ASP A 176 31.80 14.59 -24.66
CA ASP A 176 33.19 14.34 -24.29
C ASP A 176 33.33 13.13 -23.36
N LYS A 177 34.55 12.62 -23.20
CA LYS A 177 34.84 11.47 -22.32
C LYS A 177 34.42 11.69 -20.87
N LYS A 178 34.29 12.94 -20.42
CA LYS A 178 33.84 13.25 -19.07
C LYS A 178 32.33 13.09 -18.97
N MET A 179 31.57 13.60 -19.93
CA MET A 179 30.12 13.39 -20.01
C MET A 179 29.77 11.92 -20.16
N GLU A 180 30.51 11.14 -20.96
CA GLU A 180 30.31 9.68 -21.04
C GLU A 180 30.47 8.99 -19.69
N ARG A 181 31.50 9.37 -18.91
CA ARG A 181 31.72 8.85 -17.55
C ARG A 181 30.61 9.27 -16.59
N ASP A 182 30.22 10.55 -16.62
CA ASP A 182 29.15 11.08 -15.78
C ASP A 182 27.81 10.37 -16.08
N ILE A 183 27.50 10.09 -17.36
CA ILE A 183 26.30 9.32 -17.75
C ILE A 183 26.36 7.89 -17.21
N ALA A 184 27.50 7.20 -17.38
CA ALA A 184 27.66 5.83 -16.90
C ALA A 184 27.55 5.74 -15.36
N GLU A 185 28.08 6.73 -14.63
CA GLU A 185 27.93 6.81 -13.18
C GLU A 185 26.46 7.00 -12.76
N LEU A 186 25.72 7.85 -13.46
CA LEU A 186 24.29 8.05 -13.23
C LEU A 186 23.48 6.77 -13.50
N ASP A 187 23.80 6.05 -14.59
CA ASP A 187 23.16 4.77 -14.91
C ASP A 187 23.43 3.72 -13.81
N GLU A 188 24.66 3.64 -13.29
CA GLU A 188 25.01 2.72 -12.21
C GLU A 188 24.30 3.09 -10.89
N ARG A 189 24.25 4.39 -10.54
CA ARG A 189 23.51 4.89 -9.37
C ARG A 189 22.02 4.57 -9.49
N GLU A 190 21.43 4.78 -10.67
CA GLU A 190 20.02 4.47 -10.91
C GLU A 190 19.73 2.98 -10.79
N LYS A 191 20.62 2.13 -11.30
CA LYS A 191 20.50 0.67 -11.16
C LYS A 191 20.53 0.24 -9.69
N LYS A 192 21.52 0.70 -8.92
CA LYS A 192 21.64 0.38 -7.48
C LYS A 192 20.42 0.87 -6.69
N ALA A 193 19.94 2.08 -6.99
CA ALA A 193 18.75 2.64 -6.37
C ALA A 193 17.48 1.81 -6.66
N ASN A 194 17.34 1.28 -7.88
CA ASN A 194 16.23 0.40 -8.24
C ASN A 194 16.29 -0.96 -7.52
N GLU A 195 17.47 -1.55 -7.42
CA GLU A 195 17.69 -2.80 -6.69
C GLU A 195 17.37 -2.63 -5.19
N GLU A 196 17.92 -1.61 -4.54
CA GLU A 196 17.66 -1.32 -3.12
C GLU A 196 16.16 -1.01 -2.88
N LYS A 197 15.52 -0.29 -3.80
CA LYS A 197 14.07 -0.05 -3.71
C LYS A 197 13.27 -1.35 -3.78
N ALA A 198 13.63 -2.26 -4.70
CA ALA A 198 12.94 -3.54 -4.83
C ALA A 198 13.08 -4.39 -3.56
N GLU A 199 14.28 -4.43 -2.97
CA GLU A 199 14.53 -5.12 -1.70
C GLU A 199 13.72 -4.53 -0.54
N LEU A 200 13.66 -3.20 -0.42
CA LEU A 200 12.89 -2.54 0.65
C LEU A 200 11.38 -2.74 0.54
N LEU A 201 10.88 -2.97 -0.68
CA LEU A 201 9.47 -3.26 -0.95
C LEU A 201 9.15 -4.77 -0.88
N ALA A 202 10.16 -5.63 -0.82
CA ALA A 202 10.01 -7.07 -0.57
C ALA A 202 9.86 -7.33 0.94
N PHE A 203 8.64 -7.12 1.45
CA PHE A 203 8.33 -7.38 2.86
C PHE A 203 8.38 -8.87 3.18
N GLU A 204 9.08 -9.23 4.26
CA GLU A 204 9.22 -10.61 4.72
C GLU A 204 8.27 -10.86 5.89
N LEU A 205 7.47 -11.92 5.78
CA LEU A 205 6.54 -12.29 6.84
C LEU A 205 7.27 -12.78 8.07
N LYS A 206 6.69 -12.48 9.24
CA LYS A 206 7.05 -13.19 10.46
C LYS A 206 6.57 -14.64 10.36
N ASP A 207 7.44 -15.54 10.82
CA ASP A 207 7.09 -16.93 11.02
C ASP A 207 5.94 -16.97 12.04
N ALA A 208 4.86 -17.69 11.70
CA ALA A 208 3.64 -17.78 12.49
C ALA A 208 3.83 -18.69 13.70
#